data_AF-A0A4Q0IZA7-F1
#
_entry.id   AF-A0A4Q0IZA7-F1
#
_cell.length_a   1.000
_cell.length_b   1.000
_cell.length_c   1.000
_cell.angle_alpha   90.00
_cell.angle_beta   90.00
_cell.angle_gamma   90.00
#
_symmetry.space_group_name_H-M   'P 1'
#
loop_
_entity.id
_entity.type
_entity.pdbx_description
1 polymer ?
#
loop_
_entity_poly.entity_id
_entity_poly.type
_entity_poly.pdbx_seq_one_letter_code
_entity_poly.pdbx_strand_id
1 'polypeptide(L)'
;MKKHFITLTTGESFPVEISLGAMLIFKEETGREATEADMGSLSDLIKLLWAGAAAASETAGIAMNYTPQQFANRLTPEELKKWKETYVESQRNEENPEKGEEVKKKDSPGS
;
A
#
# COMPACT_ATOMS: atom_id res chain seq x y z
N MET A 1 12.00 -0.44 -7.20
CA MET A 1 10.64 0.10 -6.98
C MET A 1 10.70 1.15 -5.88
N LYS A 2 9.96 2.27 -5.99
CA LYS A 2 9.89 3.27 -4.91
C LYS A 2 9.05 2.67 -3.78
N LYS A 3 9.61 2.60 -2.55
CA LYS A 3 8.86 2.16 -1.37
C LYS A 3 7.76 3.18 -1.07
N HIS A 4 6.51 2.72 -0.99
CA HIS A 4 5.39 3.57 -0.57
C HIS A 4 5.34 3.60 0.96
N PHE A 5 4.99 4.76 1.52
CA PHE A 5 4.82 4.95 2.95
C PHE A 5 3.44 5.52 3.23
N ILE A 6 2.82 5.03 4.30
CA ILE A 6 1.57 5.56 4.83
C ILE A 6 1.87 6.37 6.08
N THR A 7 1.35 7.60 6.14
CA THR A 7 1.57 8.47 7.31
C THR A 7 0.28 8.59 8.12
N LEU A 8 0.36 8.32 9.41
CA LEU A 8 -0.75 8.41 10.34
C LEU A 8 -0.91 9.83 10.90
N THR A 9 -2.08 10.12 11.47
CA THR A 9 -2.33 11.39 12.17
C THR A 9 -1.44 11.60 13.39
N THR A 10 -0.80 10.54 13.91
CA THR A 10 0.23 10.60 14.96
C THR A 10 1.56 11.16 14.46
N GLY A 11 1.75 11.27 13.14
CA GLY A 11 3.03 11.62 12.51
C GLY A 11 3.95 10.42 12.26
N GLU A 12 3.57 9.22 12.72
CA GLU A 12 4.28 7.98 12.41
C GLU A 12 4.09 7.60 10.95
N SER A 13 5.13 7.04 10.33
CA SER A 13 5.11 6.62 8.94
C SER A 13 5.60 5.18 8.81
N PHE A 14 4.83 4.36 8.09
CA PHE A 14 5.10 2.94 7.93
C PHE A 14 5.31 2.60 6.46
N PRO A 15 6.33 1.79 6.10
CA PRO A 15 6.44 1.28 4.74
C PRO A 15 5.23 0.37 4.44
N VAL A 16 4.81 0.32 3.18
CA VAL A 16 3.71 -0.55 2.76
C VAL A 16 4.14 -1.39 1.57
N GLU A 17 3.97 -2.70 1.68
CA GLU A 17 4.23 -3.67 0.61
C GLU A 17 3.27 -4.85 0.72
N ILE A 18 2.56 -5.19 -0.36
CA ILE A 18 1.67 -6.35 -0.40
C ILE A 18 2.49 -7.60 -0.75
N SER A 19 3.23 -8.09 0.23
CA SER A 19 4.00 -9.33 0.15
C SER A 19 3.14 -10.56 0.46
N LEU A 20 3.67 -11.77 0.26
CA LEU A 20 3.01 -13.00 0.70
C LEU A 20 2.72 -13.00 2.21
N GLY A 21 3.58 -12.38 3.02
CA GLY A 21 3.34 -12.20 4.45
C GLY A 21 2.13 -11.32 4.72
N ALA A 22 1.98 -10.22 3.97
CA ALA A 22 0.79 -9.37 4.04
C ALA A 22 -0.49 -10.13 3.65
N MET A 23 -0.42 -11.03 2.66
CA MET A 23 -1.56 -11.85 2.26
C MET A 23 -1.97 -12.85 3.36
N LEU A 24 -1.00 -13.45 4.06
CA LEU A 24 -1.28 -14.32 5.20
C LEU A 24 -1.93 -13.55 6.35
N ILE A 25 -1.39 -12.39 6.71
CA ILE A 25 -1.96 -11.51 7.75
C ILE A 25 -3.41 -11.13 7.39
N PHE A 26 -3.67 -10.75 6.14
CA PHE A 26 -5.04 -10.42 5.69
C PHE A 26 -5.99 -11.62 5.87
N LYS A 27 -5.53 -12.82 5.53
CA LYS A 27 -6.32 -14.04 5.70
C LYS A 27 -6.61 -14.34 7.17
N GLU A 28 -5.64 -14.17 8.04
CA GLU A 28 -5.82 -14.34 9.49
C GLU A 28 -6.87 -13.36 10.05
N GLU A 29 -6.88 -12.11 9.60
CA GLU A 29 -7.82 -11.09 10.06
C GLU A 29 -9.24 -11.22 9.48
N THR A 30 -9.40 -11.81 8.30
CA THR A 30 -10.68 -11.79 7.56
C THR A 30 -11.30 -13.17 7.34
N GLY A 31 -10.52 -14.24 7.46
CA GLY A 31 -10.92 -15.59 7.07
C GLY A 31 -11.01 -15.81 5.55
N ARG A 32 -10.59 -14.85 4.72
CA ARG A 32 -10.65 -14.89 3.25
C ARG A 32 -9.29 -14.66 2.62
N GLU A 33 -9.07 -15.16 1.41
CA GLU A 33 -7.82 -14.91 0.70
C GLU A 33 -7.69 -13.44 0.29
N ALA A 34 -6.47 -12.89 0.30
CA ALA A 34 -6.22 -11.51 -0.11
C ALA A 34 -6.58 -11.25 -1.60
N THR A 35 -6.53 -12.29 -2.44
CA THR A 35 -6.99 -12.24 -3.84
C THR A 35 -8.51 -12.05 -3.97
N GLU A 36 -9.26 -12.31 -2.91
CA GLU A 36 -10.72 -12.10 -2.82
C GLU A 36 -11.07 -10.74 -2.20
N ALA A 37 -10.07 -9.90 -1.90
CA ALA A 37 -10.29 -8.59 -1.31
C ALA A 37 -11.07 -7.68 -2.28
N ASP A 38 -12.18 -7.12 -1.81
CA ASP A 38 -12.99 -6.20 -2.59
C ASP A 38 -12.43 -4.76 -2.49
N MET A 39 -11.90 -4.24 -3.59
CA MET A 39 -11.39 -2.86 -3.66
C MET A 39 -12.49 -1.79 -3.56
N GLY A 40 -13.77 -2.16 -3.60
CA GLY A 40 -14.92 -1.32 -3.25
C GLY A 40 -15.25 -1.32 -1.76
N SER A 41 -14.83 -2.33 -1.02
CA SER A 41 -15.06 -2.46 0.42
C SER A 41 -14.03 -1.67 1.22
N LEU A 42 -14.50 -0.68 1.98
CA LEU A 42 -13.64 0.10 2.88
C LEU A 42 -12.93 -0.80 3.91
N SER A 43 -13.62 -1.82 4.41
CA SER A 43 -13.05 -2.73 5.40
C SER A 43 -11.90 -3.55 4.81
N ASP A 44 -12.06 -4.06 3.59
CA ASP A 44 -11.04 -4.85 2.92
C ASP A 44 -9.84 -3.98 2.55
N LEU A 45 -10.09 -2.77 2.03
CA LEU A 45 -9.03 -1.81 1.73
C LEU A 45 -8.18 -1.49 2.96
N ILE A 46 -8.81 -1.16 4.09
CA ILE A 46 -8.09 -0.83 5.33
C ILE A 46 -7.31 -2.04 5.83
N LYS A 47 -7.91 -3.23 5.85
CA LYS A 47 -7.23 -4.44 6.32
C LYS A 47 -6.07 -4.84 5.42
N LEU A 48 -6.21 -4.70 4.10
CA LEU A 48 -5.14 -4.99 3.16
C LEU A 48 -3.98 -3.99 3.30
N LEU A 49 -4.28 -2.70 3.41
CA LEU A 49 -3.28 -1.66 3.69
C LEU A 49 -2.56 -1.92 5.01
N TRP A 50 -3.31 -2.21 6.07
CA TRP A 50 -2.73 -2.50 7.38
C TRP A 50 -1.84 -3.75 7.34
N ALA A 51 -2.29 -4.83 6.70
CA ALA A 51 -1.49 -6.06 6.56
C ALA A 51 -0.19 -5.80 5.78
N GLY A 52 -0.27 -5.00 4.71
CA GLY A 52 0.90 -4.55 3.97
C GLY A 52 1.86 -3.72 4.80
N ALA A 53 1.33 -2.82 5.63
CA ALA A 53 2.13 -2.01 6.54
C ALA A 53 2.79 -2.85 7.64
N ALA A 54 2.06 -3.81 8.22
CA ALA A 54 2.56 -4.70 9.26
C ALA A 54 3.70 -5.57 8.74
N ALA A 55 3.50 -6.26 7.62
CA ALA A 55 4.52 -7.13 7.03
C ALA A 55 5.78 -6.35 6.60
N ALA A 56 5.60 -5.20 5.94
CA ALA A 56 6.72 -4.36 5.53
C ALA A 56 7.47 -3.75 6.73
N SER A 57 6.75 -3.39 7.80
CA SER A 57 7.35 -2.86 9.02
C SER A 57 8.14 -3.93 9.77
N GLU A 58 7.62 -5.16 9.87
CA GLU A 58 8.32 -6.28 10.49
C GLU A 58 9.66 -6.56 9.79
N THR A 59 9.66 -6.67 8.46
CA THR A 59 10.89 -6.88 7.68
C THR A 59 11.88 -5.71 7.78
N ALA A 60 11.39 -4.50 8.05
CA ALA A 60 12.20 -3.30 8.27
C ALA A 60 12.64 -3.11 9.73
N GLY A 61 12.22 -3.97 10.66
CA GLY A 61 12.48 -3.81 12.10
C GLY A 61 11.77 -2.62 12.75
N ILE A 62 10.66 -2.16 12.16
CA ILE A 62 9.83 -1.06 12.66
C ILE A 62 8.68 -1.66 13.49
N ALA A 63 8.56 -1.25 14.75
CA ALA A 63 7.48 -1.71 15.62
C ALA A 63 6.15 -1.05 15.21
N MET A 64 5.21 -1.86 14.69
CA MET A 64 3.86 -1.42 14.36
C MET A 64 2.85 -2.09 15.31
N ASN A 65 2.68 -1.50 16.49
CA ASN A 65 1.86 -2.06 17.57
C ASN A 65 0.40 -1.61 17.50
N TYR A 66 -0.23 -1.78 16.33
CA TYR A 66 -1.61 -1.38 16.08
C TYR A 66 -2.43 -2.54 15.56
N THR A 67 -3.59 -2.78 16.17
CA THR A 67 -4.64 -3.60 15.55
C THR A 67 -5.19 -2.91 14.29
N PRO A 68 -5.89 -3.62 13.38
CA PRO A 68 -6.50 -2.99 12.21
C PRO A 68 -7.39 -1.79 12.56
N GLN A 69 -8.18 -1.92 13.64
CA GLN A 69 -9.04 -0.84 14.11
C GLN A 69 -8.23 0.35 14.66
N GLN A 70 -7.17 0.10 15.44
CA GLN A 70 -6.32 1.17 15.97
C GLN A 70 -5.58 1.91 14.85
N PHE A 71 -5.16 1.20 13.82
CA PHE A 71 -4.58 1.79 12.62
C PHE A 71 -5.61 2.64 11.87
N ALA A 72 -6.82 2.11 11.64
CA ALA A 72 -7.90 2.83 11.00
C ALA A 72 -8.28 4.13 11.71
N ASN A 73 -8.30 4.13 13.05
CA ASN A 73 -8.58 5.33 13.86
C ASN A 73 -7.54 6.46 13.65
N ARG A 74 -6.37 6.14 13.11
CA ARG A 74 -5.24 7.07 12.88
C ARG A 74 -4.97 7.32 11.41
N LEU A 75 -5.69 6.64 10.51
CA LEU A 75 -5.53 6.77 9.07
C LEU A 75 -6.48 7.83 8.53
N THR A 76 -5.98 8.73 7.69
CA THR A 76 -6.83 9.72 7.03
C THR A 76 -7.42 9.17 5.71
N PRO A 77 -8.61 9.64 5.30
CA PRO A 77 -9.18 9.27 4.00
C PRO A 77 -8.27 9.60 2.81
N GLU A 78 -7.51 10.69 2.89
CA GLU A 78 -6.60 11.15 1.84
C GLU A 78 -5.43 10.18 1.65
N GLU A 79 -4.82 9.72 2.75
CA GLU A 79 -3.72 8.76 2.72
C GLU A 79 -4.20 7.40 2.20
N LEU A 80 -5.39 6.95 2.62
CA LEU A 80 -6.00 5.74 2.09
C LEU A 80 -6.26 5.85 0.57
N LYS A 81 -6.81 6.97 0.12
CA LYS A 81 -7.11 7.20 -1.31
C LYS A 81 -5.83 7.18 -2.15
N LYS A 82 -4.80 7.91 -1.71
CA LYS A 82 -3.50 7.98 -2.38
C LYS A 82 -2.83 6.61 -2.47
N TRP A 83 -2.88 5.83 -1.39
CA TRP A 83 -2.39 4.46 -1.42
C TRP A 83 -3.18 3.59 -2.41
N LYS A 84 -4.52 3.63 -2.37
CA LYS A 84 -5.38 2.86 -3.28
C LYS A 84 -5.08 3.15 -4.75
N GLU A 85 -4.93 4.42 -5.12
CA GLU A 85 -4.57 4.83 -6.48
C GLU A 85 -3.21 4.25 -6.90
N THR A 86 -2.23 4.28 -5.98
CA THR A 86 -0.89 3.70 -6.22
C THR A 86 -0.96 2.19 -6.38
N TYR A 87 -1.73 1.51 -5.54
CA TYR A 87 -1.89 0.06 -5.58
C TYR A 87 -2.54 -0.41 -6.89
N VAL A 88 -3.65 0.22 -7.28
CA VAL A 88 -4.32 -0.09 -8.56
C VAL A 88 -3.38 0.13 -9.76
N GLU A 89 -2.60 1.21 -9.75
CA GLU A 89 -1.62 1.49 -10.80
C GLU A 89 -0.50 0.43 -10.84
N SER A 90 -0.02 -0.05 -9.69
CA SER A 90 0.97 -1.14 -9.67
C SER A 90 0.44 -2.45 -10.26
N GLN A 91 -0.80 -2.81 -9.94
CA GLN A 91 -1.42 -4.04 -10.46
C GLN A 91 -1.64 -3.96 -11.98
N ARG A 92 -2.02 -2.78 -12.49
CA ARG A 92 -2.17 -2.54 -13.94
C ARG A 92 -0.85 -2.68 -14.70
N ASN A 93 0.24 -2.21 -14.13
CA ASN A 93 1.57 -2.28 -14.77
C ASN A 93 2.18 -3.69 -14.72
N GLU A 94 1.82 -4.51 -13.72
CA GLU A 94 2.18 -5.94 -13.67
C GLU A 94 1.46 -6.76 -14.76
N GLU A 95 0.22 -6.38 -15.10
CA GLU A 95 -0.55 -7.05 -16.16
C GLU A 95 -0.18 -6.60 -17.60
N ASN A 96 0.51 -5.45 -17.76
CA ASN A 96 0.91 -4.94 -19.08
C ASN A 96 2.30 -4.25 -19.05
N PRO A 97 3.40 -5.02 -19.11
CA PRO A 97 4.76 -4.51 -18.92
C PRO A 97 5.27 -3.59 -20.05
N GLU A 98 4.55 -3.39 -21.16
CA GLU A 98 5.06 -2.68 -22.35
C GLU A 98 4.79 -1.16 -22.42
N LYS A 99 4.18 -0.51 -21.41
CA LYS A 99 3.88 0.94 -21.45
C LYS A 99 4.54 1.81 -20.36
N GLY A 100 5.61 1.33 -19.73
CA GLY A 100 6.22 1.96 -18.56
C GLY A 100 7.43 2.89 -18.80
N GLU A 101 7.87 3.14 -20.04
CA GLU A 101 8.99 4.05 -20.30
C GLU A 101 8.69 5.08 -21.40
N GLU A 102 8.08 6.20 -21.02
CA GLU A 102 8.27 7.44 -21.80
C GLU A 102 8.20 8.70 -20.91
N VAL A 103 9.18 8.86 -20.01
CA VAL A 103 9.52 10.20 -19.47
C VAL A 103 11.04 10.35 -19.33
N LYS A 104 11.66 10.87 -20.39
CA LYS A 104 12.84 11.76 -20.43
C LYS A 104 13.09 12.06 -21.92
N LYS A 105 12.97 13.30 -22.41
CA LYS A 105 14.02 14.31 -22.27
C LYS A 105 13.42 15.72 -22.11
N LYS A 106 13.82 16.36 -21.01
CA LYS A 106 14.06 17.81 -20.97
C LYS A 106 15.43 18.00 -21.61
N ASP A 107 15.51 18.67 -22.74
CA ASP A 107 16.73 19.36 -23.18
C ASP A 107 16.29 20.53 -24.08
N SER A 108 16.21 21.72 -23.48
CA SER A 108 16.60 22.94 -24.19
C SER A 108 18.11 23.06 -23.99
N PRO A 109 18.88 23.28 -25.06
CA PRO A 109 19.55 24.58 -25.15
C PRO A 109 19.44 25.17 -26.57
N GLY A 110 19.58 26.49 -26.64
CA GLY A 110 19.16 27.31 -27.76
C GLY A 110 20.00 27.25 -29.03
N SER A 111 19.53 28.00 -30.00
CA SER A 111 20.26 28.70 -31.06
C SER A 111 19.40 29.87 -31.52
#